data_AF-A0A7V9EQ71-F1
#
_entry.id   AF-A0A7V9EQ71-F1
#
_cell.length_a   1.000
_cell.length_b   1.000
_cell.length_c   1.000
_cell.angle_alpha   90.00
_cell.angle_beta   90.00
_cell.angle_gamma   90.00
#
_symmetry.space_group_name_H-M   'P 1'
#
loop_
_entity.id
_entity.type
_entity.pdbx_description
1 polymer ?
#
loop_
_entity_poly.entity_id
_entity_poly.type
_entity_poly.pdbx_seq_one_letter_code
_entity_poly.pdbx_strand_id
1 'polypeptide(L)'
;MLALALLGSACAREPSLKWFWNILDLDHLAEDAGSSWYAFEQELPPSALREKPRATKIDFVAGNSALTACVECKFSEPGIGNCTCSVDGDGSPLAGNPCAERVASRSAYWAVASELFGLPSPRLPLFPCPVSLAYQAVRTAAAARFLGRNKQASAFVLLYDQNNPFFCRTGDWPGWPAMLSRCLKRHEADGFYFRALSWEAILHRLPLTSAVRRWAAEKHRLGASPSDKW
;
A
#
# COMPACT_ATOMS: atom_id res chain seq x y z
N MET A 1 -9.45 9.93 4.78
CA MET A 1 -9.54 11.40 4.83
C MET A 1 -8.18 12.11 4.96
N LEU A 2 -7.29 11.70 5.87
CA LEU A 2 -5.97 12.32 6.04
C LEU A 2 -5.15 12.34 4.73
N ALA A 3 -5.06 11.18 4.05
CA ALA A 3 -4.34 11.06 2.77
C ALA A 3 -4.90 12.01 1.70
N LEU A 4 -6.22 12.05 1.53
CA LEU A 4 -6.89 12.97 0.60
C LEU A 4 -6.55 14.44 0.91
N ALA A 5 -6.57 14.83 2.19
CA ALA A 5 -6.26 16.19 2.60
C ALA A 5 -4.78 16.56 2.34
N LEU A 6 -3.84 15.72 2.79
CA LEU A 6 -2.41 16.02 2.69
C LEU A 6 -1.88 15.84 1.27
N LEU A 7 -2.08 14.66 0.67
CA LEU A 7 -1.61 14.38 -0.68
C LEU A 7 -2.39 15.21 -1.69
N GLY A 8 -3.70 15.42 -1.51
CA GLY A 8 -4.49 16.27 -2.41
C GLY A 8 -4.02 17.73 -2.38
N SER A 9 -3.75 18.28 -1.19
CA SER A 9 -3.16 19.62 -1.07
C SER A 9 -1.79 19.71 -1.71
N ALA A 10 -0.94 18.69 -1.55
CA ALA A 10 0.37 18.63 -2.18
C ALA A 10 0.27 18.57 -3.71
N CYS A 11 -0.58 17.69 -4.25
CA CYS A 11 -0.79 17.54 -5.69
C CYS A 11 -1.39 18.80 -6.33
N ALA A 12 -2.29 19.50 -5.64
CA ALA A 12 -2.86 20.76 -6.13
C ALA A 12 -1.81 21.88 -6.25
N ARG A 13 -0.80 21.85 -5.37
CA ARG A 13 0.26 22.88 -5.33
C ARG A 13 1.43 22.56 -6.25
N GLU A 14 1.77 21.28 -6.38
CA GLU A 14 2.82 20.82 -7.27
C GLU A 14 2.34 19.59 -8.08
N PRO A 15 1.58 19.82 -9.17
CA PRO A 15 0.99 18.76 -9.98
C PRO A 15 1.99 17.89 -10.73
N SER A 16 3.25 18.33 -10.83
CA SER A 16 4.34 17.58 -11.49
C SER A 16 4.69 16.27 -10.78
N LEU A 17 4.32 16.15 -9.49
CA LEU A 17 4.67 15.04 -8.61
C LEU A 17 6.18 14.81 -8.42
N LYS A 18 7.06 15.77 -8.79
CA LYS A 18 8.50 15.66 -8.54
C LYS A 18 8.80 15.43 -7.05
N TRP A 19 8.13 16.19 -6.18
CA TRP A 19 8.19 15.99 -4.73
C TRP A 19 7.86 14.55 -4.31
N PHE A 20 6.89 13.90 -4.95
CA PHE A 20 6.44 12.56 -4.59
C PHE A 20 7.51 11.52 -4.97
N TRP A 21 8.01 11.59 -6.21
CA TRP A 21 9.07 10.69 -6.67
C TRP A 21 10.38 10.88 -5.88
N ASN A 22 10.75 12.11 -5.54
CA ASN A 22 11.88 12.42 -4.65
C ASN A 22 11.69 11.88 -3.23
N ILE A 23 10.47 11.93 -2.69
CA ILE A 23 10.17 11.36 -1.36
C ILE A 23 10.36 9.85 -1.37
N LEU A 24 9.99 9.19 -2.47
CA LEU A 24 10.11 7.76 -2.65
C LEU A 24 11.50 7.30 -3.06
N ASP A 25 12.44 8.19 -3.39
CA ASP A 25 13.74 7.83 -3.97
C ASP A 25 13.56 7.02 -5.28
N LEU A 26 12.70 7.53 -6.16
CA LEU A 26 12.33 6.95 -7.47
C LEU A 26 12.32 8.02 -8.58
N ASP A 27 12.91 9.18 -8.34
CA ASP A 27 13.03 10.30 -9.27
C ASP A 27 13.83 9.93 -10.53
N HIS A 28 14.91 9.16 -10.38
CA HIS A 28 15.71 8.64 -11.50
C HIS A 28 14.90 7.79 -12.50
N LEU A 29 13.76 7.21 -12.10
CA LEU A 29 12.83 6.50 -13.01
C LEU A 29 11.80 7.44 -13.64
N ALA A 30 11.65 8.65 -13.11
CA ALA A 30 10.64 9.62 -13.49
C ALA A 30 11.19 10.79 -14.33
N GLU A 31 12.50 11.02 -14.37
CA GLU A 31 13.15 12.17 -15.02
C GLU A 31 12.72 12.38 -16.48
N ASP A 32 12.55 11.30 -17.26
CA ASP A 32 12.18 11.35 -18.68
C ASP A 32 10.76 10.85 -18.98
N ALA A 33 9.95 10.62 -17.95
CA ALA A 33 8.71 9.86 -18.09
C ALA A 33 7.49 10.70 -18.54
N GLY A 34 7.72 11.92 -19.03
CA GLY A 34 6.67 12.84 -19.48
C GLY A 34 5.75 13.32 -18.36
N SER A 35 4.49 13.62 -18.69
CA SER A 35 3.51 14.16 -17.74
C SER A 35 3.12 13.14 -16.68
N SER A 36 3.21 13.55 -15.41
CA SER A 36 2.68 12.77 -14.29
C SER A 36 1.15 12.91 -14.18
N TRP A 37 0.52 11.90 -13.62
CA TRP A 37 -0.90 11.85 -13.29
C TRP A 37 -1.10 11.23 -11.91
N TYR A 38 -2.24 11.52 -11.28
CA TYR A 38 -2.64 10.90 -10.03
C TYR A 38 -4.15 10.73 -9.94
N ALA A 39 -4.58 9.80 -9.11
CA ALA A 39 -5.98 9.57 -8.76
C ALA A 39 -6.09 9.21 -7.29
N PHE A 40 -7.14 9.70 -6.63
CA PHE A 40 -7.52 9.25 -5.30
C PHE A 40 -8.56 8.17 -5.42
N GLU A 41 -8.57 7.26 -4.46
CA GLU A 41 -9.69 6.33 -4.32
C GLU A 41 -9.94 5.52 -5.61
N GLN A 42 -8.85 5.19 -6.32
CA GLN A 42 -8.88 4.55 -7.63
C GLN A 42 -9.47 3.15 -7.52
N GLU A 43 -10.65 2.99 -8.09
CA GLU A 43 -11.27 1.68 -8.27
C GLU A 43 -10.68 0.96 -9.48
N LEU A 44 -10.24 -0.28 -9.29
CA LEU A 44 -9.81 -1.14 -10.38
C LEU A 44 -11.01 -1.82 -11.04
N PRO A 45 -10.98 -2.05 -12.36
CA PRO A 45 -12.05 -2.80 -12.99
C PRO A 45 -12.16 -4.20 -12.37
N PRO A 46 -13.36 -4.78 -12.23
CA PRO A 46 -13.54 -6.10 -11.62
C PRO A 46 -12.71 -7.21 -12.28
N SER A 47 -12.39 -7.05 -13.56
CA SER A 47 -11.53 -7.96 -14.32
C SER A 47 -10.04 -7.90 -13.93
N ALA A 48 -9.58 -6.81 -13.31
CA ALA A 48 -8.18 -6.61 -12.97
C ALA A 48 -7.68 -7.69 -12.02
N LEU A 49 -8.37 -7.83 -10.89
CA LEU A 49 -7.98 -8.75 -9.82
C LEU A 49 -9.08 -9.78 -9.49
N ARG A 50 -10.22 -9.76 -10.21
CA ARG A 50 -11.37 -10.66 -9.98
C ARG A 50 -11.95 -10.54 -8.56
N GLU A 51 -11.90 -9.35 -7.96
CA GLU A 51 -12.67 -9.10 -6.73
C GLU A 51 -14.15 -8.87 -7.07
N LYS A 52 -15.02 -9.74 -6.55
CA LYS A 52 -16.48 -9.57 -6.52
C LYS A 52 -16.98 -9.85 -5.09
N PRO A 53 -18.06 -9.18 -4.63
CA PRO A 53 -18.84 -8.15 -5.34
C PRO A 53 -18.22 -6.75 -5.30
N ARG A 54 -17.20 -6.51 -4.46
CA ARG A 54 -16.55 -5.21 -4.32
C ARG A 54 -15.26 -5.16 -5.15
N ALA A 55 -15.08 -4.10 -5.92
CA ALA A 55 -13.85 -3.84 -6.64
C ALA A 55 -12.72 -3.42 -5.69
N THR A 56 -11.48 -3.65 -6.12
CA THR A 56 -10.30 -3.17 -5.40
C THR A 56 -10.22 -1.66 -5.50
N LYS A 57 -10.07 -0.99 -4.36
CA LYS A 57 -9.90 0.46 -4.29
C LYS A 57 -8.54 0.78 -3.68
N ILE A 58 -7.77 1.61 -4.35
CA ILE A 58 -6.44 2.08 -3.90
C ILE A 58 -6.58 3.52 -3.41
N ASP A 59 -6.05 3.83 -2.23
CA ASP A 59 -6.24 5.14 -1.60
C ASP A 59 -5.69 6.29 -2.44
N PHE A 60 -4.50 6.09 -3.01
CA PHE A 60 -3.87 7.02 -3.92
C PHE A 60 -3.01 6.28 -4.96
N VAL A 61 -3.11 6.70 -6.21
CA VAL A 61 -2.29 6.20 -7.31
C VAL A 61 -1.63 7.38 -7.97
N ALA A 62 -0.33 7.25 -8.26
CA ALA A 62 0.42 8.21 -9.05
C ALA A 62 1.18 7.48 -10.15
N GLY A 63 1.40 8.13 -11.28
CA GLY A 63 2.21 7.54 -12.34
C GLY A 63 2.60 8.52 -13.42
N ASN A 64 3.45 8.03 -14.31
CA ASN A 64 3.89 8.69 -15.54
C ASN A 64 4.05 7.59 -16.62
N SER A 65 4.78 7.82 -17.71
CA SER A 65 4.95 6.78 -18.75
C SER A 65 5.83 5.60 -18.28
N ALA A 66 6.75 5.82 -17.34
CA ALA A 66 7.77 4.84 -16.92
C ALA A 66 7.41 4.06 -15.64
N LEU A 67 6.63 4.67 -14.74
CA LEU A 67 6.35 4.15 -13.40
C LEU A 67 4.88 4.33 -12.99
N THR A 68 4.35 3.39 -12.21
CA THR A 68 3.11 3.55 -11.43
C THR A 68 3.39 3.23 -9.96
N ALA A 69 2.93 4.07 -9.04
CA ALA A 69 2.88 3.79 -7.61
C ALA A 69 1.42 3.64 -7.14
N CYS A 70 1.13 2.53 -6.46
CA CYS A 70 -0.08 2.36 -5.67
C CYS A 70 0.25 2.59 -4.20
N VAL A 71 -0.48 3.51 -3.57
CA VAL A 71 -0.24 3.92 -2.19
C VAL A 71 -1.39 3.45 -1.31
N GLU A 72 -1.05 2.64 -0.31
CA GLU A 72 -1.94 2.30 0.79
C GLU A 72 -1.64 3.25 1.96
N CYS A 73 -2.68 3.89 2.48
CA CYS A 73 -2.59 4.84 3.57
C CYS A 73 -3.18 4.24 4.85
N LYS A 74 -2.41 4.32 5.93
CA LYS A 74 -2.76 3.86 7.26
C LYS A 74 -2.49 4.96 8.27
N PHE A 75 -3.35 5.06 9.26
CA PHE A 75 -3.24 5.99 10.36
C PHE A 75 -3.57 5.25 11.66
N SER A 76 -4.85 5.02 11.94
CA SER A 76 -5.31 4.38 13.18
C SER A 76 -5.82 2.94 12.99
N GLU A 77 -5.74 2.40 11.77
CA GLU A 77 -6.25 1.06 11.47
C GLU A 77 -5.45 -0.04 12.19
N PRO A 78 -6.11 -1.14 12.60
CA PRO A 78 -5.45 -2.29 13.17
C PRO A 78 -4.76 -3.11 12.06
N GLY A 79 -3.50 -2.80 11.78
CA GLY A 79 -2.70 -3.48 10.78
C GLY A 79 -3.03 -3.11 9.34
N ILE A 80 -2.50 -3.89 8.39
CA ILE A 80 -2.58 -3.55 6.97
C ILE A 80 -3.97 -3.85 6.36
N GLY A 81 -4.74 -4.75 6.95
CA GLY A 81 -6.08 -5.12 6.48
C GLY A 81 -6.19 -6.62 6.21
N ASN A 82 -7.27 -7.21 6.70
CA ASN A 82 -7.48 -8.65 6.69
C ASN A 82 -8.25 -9.13 5.45
N CYS A 83 -8.03 -10.39 5.10
CA CYS A 83 -8.82 -11.07 4.08
C CYS A 83 -10.29 -11.19 4.52
N THR A 84 -11.20 -11.08 3.57
CA THR A 84 -12.63 -11.27 3.80
C THR A 84 -13.05 -12.73 3.72
N CYS A 85 -12.13 -13.71 3.79
CA CYS A 85 -12.43 -15.14 3.59
C CYS A 85 -13.55 -15.70 4.48
N SER A 86 -13.74 -15.16 5.68
CA SER A 86 -14.82 -15.56 6.60
C SER A 86 -16.08 -14.70 6.49
N VAL A 87 -16.02 -13.61 5.72
CA VAL A 87 -17.17 -12.74 5.47
C VAL A 87 -18.12 -13.52 4.55
N ASP A 88 -19.38 -13.64 4.97
CA ASP A 88 -20.46 -14.38 4.30
C ASP A 88 -20.49 -15.90 4.52
N GLY A 89 -19.67 -16.43 5.44
CA GLY A 89 -19.75 -17.83 5.88
C GLY A 89 -19.29 -18.88 4.85
N ASP A 90 -18.70 -18.44 3.73
CA ASP A 90 -18.29 -19.29 2.60
C ASP A 90 -16.84 -19.82 2.70
N GLY A 91 -16.13 -19.48 3.78
CA GLY A 91 -14.78 -19.99 4.04
C GLY A 91 -14.24 -19.61 5.41
N SER A 92 -13.02 -20.06 5.71
CA SER A 92 -12.34 -19.71 6.96
C SER A 92 -10.83 -19.53 6.75
N PRO A 93 -10.21 -18.52 7.39
CA PRO A 93 -8.77 -18.32 7.36
C PRO A 93 -8.00 -19.31 8.25
N LEU A 94 -8.71 -20.11 9.06
CA LEU A 94 -8.12 -21.05 10.01
C LEU A 94 -7.49 -22.28 9.32
N ALA A 95 -6.53 -22.90 10.00
CA ALA A 95 -5.94 -24.16 9.57
C ALA A 95 -7.02 -25.25 9.40
N GLY A 96 -6.82 -26.15 8.43
CA GLY A 96 -7.74 -27.26 8.15
C GLY A 96 -9.04 -26.85 7.46
N ASN A 97 -9.29 -25.54 7.26
CA ASN A 97 -10.52 -25.05 6.64
C ASN A 97 -10.28 -24.53 5.22
N PRO A 98 -11.22 -24.76 4.29
CA PRO A 98 -11.12 -24.23 2.94
C PRO A 98 -11.21 -22.70 2.92
N CYS A 99 -10.52 -22.09 1.95
CA CYS A 99 -10.72 -20.68 1.65
C CYS A 99 -12.10 -20.52 1.01
N ALA A 100 -12.70 -19.34 1.13
CA ALA A 100 -13.83 -18.98 0.30
C ALA A 100 -13.48 -19.13 -1.18
N GLU A 101 -14.33 -19.80 -1.95
CA GLU A 101 -14.07 -20.09 -3.38
C GLU A 101 -13.83 -18.80 -4.18
N ARG A 102 -14.56 -17.74 -3.85
CA ARG A 102 -14.38 -16.40 -4.43
C ARG A 102 -13.00 -15.77 -4.17
N VAL A 103 -12.29 -16.19 -3.12
CA VAL A 103 -10.92 -15.75 -2.81
C VAL A 103 -9.91 -16.70 -3.44
N ALA A 104 -10.16 -18.01 -3.37
CA ALA A 104 -9.31 -19.03 -4.00
C ALA A 104 -9.22 -18.86 -5.52
N SER A 105 -10.31 -18.46 -6.18
CA SER A 105 -10.39 -18.28 -7.64
C SER A 105 -9.67 -17.03 -8.19
N ARG A 106 -9.06 -16.21 -7.31
CA ARG A 106 -8.40 -14.96 -7.68
C ARG A 106 -6.95 -15.20 -8.15
N SER A 107 -6.78 -15.77 -9.33
CA SER A 107 -5.45 -16.18 -9.83
C SER A 107 -4.40 -15.06 -9.81
N ALA A 108 -4.75 -13.82 -10.16
CA ALA A 108 -3.83 -12.68 -10.14
C ALA A 108 -3.30 -12.37 -8.73
N TYR A 109 -4.13 -12.52 -7.69
CA TYR A 109 -3.72 -12.35 -6.29
C TYR A 109 -2.73 -13.43 -5.88
N TRP A 110 -3.03 -14.68 -6.20
CA TRP A 110 -2.20 -15.82 -5.82
C TRP A 110 -0.88 -15.86 -6.58
N ALA A 111 -0.86 -15.42 -7.85
CA ALA A 111 0.37 -15.22 -8.60
C ALA A 111 1.28 -14.21 -7.89
N VAL A 112 0.75 -13.04 -7.53
CA VAL A 112 1.51 -12.00 -6.82
C VAL A 112 1.94 -12.44 -5.42
N ALA A 113 1.07 -13.14 -4.67
CA ALA A 113 1.41 -13.73 -3.39
C ALA A 113 2.59 -14.71 -3.49
N SER A 114 2.60 -15.54 -4.54
CA SER A 114 3.69 -16.48 -4.79
C SER A 114 4.96 -15.77 -5.23
N GLU A 115 4.88 -14.94 -6.26
CA GLU A 115 6.02 -14.27 -6.88
C GLU A 115 6.69 -13.28 -5.94
N LEU A 116 5.90 -12.35 -5.37
CA LEU A 116 6.46 -11.27 -4.57
C LEU A 116 6.68 -11.68 -3.11
N PHE A 117 5.72 -12.42 -2.54
CA PHE A 117 5.71 -12.73 -1.11
C PHE A 117 6.25 -14.14 -0.79
N GLY A 118 6.58 -14.95 -1.80
CA GLY A 118 7.08 -16.32 -1.60
C GLY A 118 6.06 -17.25 -0.96
N LEU A 119 4.76 -16.93 -1.07
CA LEU A 119 3.72 -17.75 -0.48
C LEU A 119 3.44 -18.98 -1.35
N PRO A 120 3.27 -20.17 -0.75
CA PRO A 120 3.07 -21.40 -1.52
C PRO A 120 1.81 -21.35 -2.38
N SER A 121 1.96 -21.79 -3.63
CA SER A 121 0.88 -21.98 -4.60
C SER A 121 1.02 -23.37 -5.23
N PRO A 122 0.00 -24.26 -5.14
CA PRO A 122 -1.32 -24.02 -4.55
C PRO A 122 -1.31 -24.02 -3.01
N ARG A 123 -2.39 -23.52 -2.40
CA ARG A 123 -2.61 -23.55 -0.94
C ARG A 123 -2.71 -25.01 -0.46
N LEU A 124 -2.03 -25.31 0.65
CA LEU A 124 -2.18 -26.56 1.38
C LEU A 124 -3.31 -26.45 2.44
N PRO A 125 -4.32 -27.35 2.45
CA PRO A 125 -5.49 -27.24 3.34
C PRO A 125 -5.17 -27.26 4.85
N LEU A 126 -4.08 -27.94 5.24
CA LEU A 126 -3.69 -28.10 6.65
C LEU A 126 -3.11 -26.83 7.27
N PHE A 127 -2.77 -25.82 6.47
CA PHE A 127 -2.18 -24.57 6.96
C PHE A 127 -3.21 -23.42 6.98
N PRO A 128 -3.08 -22.47 7.92
CA PRO A 128 -3.84 -21.22 7.88
C PRO A 128 -3.69 -20.53 6.53
N CYS A 129 -4.69 -19.73 6.14
CA CYS A 129 -4.63 -18.97 4.89
C CYS A 129 -3.43 -17.99 4.94
N PRO A 130 -2.39 -18.18 4.10
CA PRO A 130 -1.13 -17.43 4.25
C PRO A 130 -1.30 -15.94 3.91
N VAL A 131 -2.30 -15.60 3.09
CA VAL A 131 -2.60 -14.22 2.72
C VAL A 131 -3.55 -13.53 3.70
N SER A 132 -4.10 -14.21 4.72
CA SER A 132 -5.16 -13.61 5.55
C SER A 132 -4.73 -12.31 6.23
N LEU A 133 -3.51 -12.28 6.76
CA LEU A 133 -2.96 -11.12 7.48
C LEU A 133 -2.31 -10.11 6.55
N ALA A 134 -1.73 -10.57 5.44
CA ALA A 134 -1.06 -9.74 4.44
C ALA A 134 -1.97 -9.38 3.26
N TYR A 135 -3.28 -9.61 3.39
CA TYR A 135 -4.22 -9.58 2.26
C TYR A 135 -4.15 -8.25 1.52
N GLN A 136 -4.22 -7.15 2.27
CA GLN A 136 -4.13 -5.83 1.70
C GLN A 136 -2.77 -5.57 1.03
N ALA A 137 -1.67 -6.06 1.60
CA ALA A 137 -0.35 -5.90 0.99
C ALA A 137 -0.26 -6.60 -0.37
N VAL A 138 -0.73 -7.86 -0.44
CA VAL A 138 -0.81 -8.63 -1.69
C VAL A 138 -1.73 -7.91 -2.68
N ARG A 139 -2.87 -7.40 -2.21
CA ARG A 139 -3.83 -6.65 -3.02
C ARG A 139 -3.21 -5.41 -3.66
N THR A 140 -2.58 -4.57 -2.86
CA THR A 140 -1.98 -3.31 -3.33
C THR A 140 -0.78 -3.59 -4.25
N ALA A 141 0.01 -4.63 -3.97
CA ALA A 141 1.08 -5.06 -4.87
C ALA A 141 0.53 -5.58 -6.22
N ALA A 142 -0.55 -6.36 -6.20
CA ALA A 142 -1.20 -6.84 -7.42
C ALA A 142 -1.82 -5.70 -8.23
N ALA A 143 -2.42 -4.72 -7.56
CA ALA A 143 -2.88 -3.49 -8.18
C ALA A 143 -1.73 -2.72 -8.87
N ALA A 144 -0.60 -2.57 -8.18
CA ALA A 144 0.59 -1.91 -8.73
C ALA A 144 1.10 -2.60 -10.00
N ARG A 145 1.20 -3.94 -9.99
CA ARG A 145 1.57 -4.70 -11.20
C ARG A 145 0.56 -4.55 -12.32
N PHE A 146 -0.74 -4.63 -12.01
CA PHE A 146 -1.80 -4.50 -13.01
C PHE A 146 -1.76 -3.13 -13.71
N LEU A 147 -1.68 -2.04 -12.92
CA LEU A 147 -1.60 -0.68 -13.45
C LEU A 147 -0.25 -0.34 -14.08
N GLY A 148 0.81 -1.09 -13.73
CA GLY A 148 2.17 -0.94 -14.25
C GLY A 148 2.52 -1.86 -15.42
N ARG A 149 1.60 -2.70 -15.92
CA ARG A 149 1.89 -3.78 -16.89
C ARG A 149 2.61 -3.38 -18.19
N ASN A 150 2.52 -2.11 -18.58
CA ASN A 150 3.14 -1.56 -19.79
C ASN A 150 4.22 -0.52 -19.46
N LYS A 151 4.76 -0.57 -18.25
CA LYS A 151 5.71 0.40 -17.72
C LYS A 151 7.00 -0.29 -17.33
N GLN A 152 8.06 0.49 -17.18
CA GLN A 152 9.36 0.00 -16.75
C GLN A 152 9.35 -0.43 -15.28
N ALA A 153 8.54 0.23 -14.46
CA ALA A 153 8.49 -0.01 -13.03
C ALA A 153 7.08 0.08 -12.44
N SER A 154 6.89 -0.62 -11.33
CA SER A 154 5.72 -0.50 -10.47
C SER A 154 6.14 -0.41 -9.01
N ALA A 155 5.40 0.35 -8.21
CA ALA A 155 5.71 0.55 -6.80
C ALA A 155 4.48 0.30 -5.92
N PHE A 156 4.70 -0.40 -4.81
CA PHE A 156 3.80 -0.40 -3.67
C PHE A 156 4.37 0.54 -2.60
N VAL A 157 3.62 1.59 -2.27
CA VAL A 157 3.95 2.52 -1.20
C VAL A 157 3.02 2.30 0.00
N LEU A 158 3.59 2.16 1.19
CA LEU A 158 2.85 2.18 2.45
C LEU A 158 3.10 3.50 3.16
N LEU A 159 2.06 4.32 3.32
CA LEU A 159 2.07 5.49 4.20
C LEU A 159 1.40 5.13 5.52
N TYR A 160 2.06 5.35 6.65
CA TYR A 160 1.58 4.91 7.96
C TYR A 160 1.81 5.95 9.07
N ASP A 161 1.09 5.86 10.18
CA ASP A 161 1.44 6.58 11.42
C ASP A 161 2.53 5.79 12.16
N GLN A 162 3.69 6.42 12.39
CA GLN A 162 4.80 5.75 13.10
C GLN A 162 4.51 5.44 14.58
N ASN A 163 3.43 5.97 15.13
CA ASN A 163 3.00 5.72 16.51
C ASN A 163 1.95 4.62 16.60
N ASN A 164 1.47 4.10 15.46
CA ASN A 164 0.55 2.99 15.45
C ASN A 164 1.31 1.67 15.74
N PRO A 165 0.94 0.92 16.80
CA PRO A 165 1.68 -0.27 17.27
C PRO A 165 1.76 -1.41 16.26
N PHE A 166 0.87 -1.43 15.25
CA PHE A 166 0.93 -2.42 14.18
C PHE A 166 2.04 -2.11 13.16
N PHE A 167 2.38 -0.83 12.99
CA PHE A 167 3.36 -0.37 12.00
C PHE A 167 4.71 -0.04 12.62
N CYS A 168 4.75 0.38 13.88
CA CYS A 168 6.01 0.54 14.60
C CYS A 168 6.50 -0.80 15.19
N ARG A 169 7.77 -0.82 15.60
CA ARG A 169 8.33 -1.97 16.30
C ARG A 169 7.74 -2.05 17.71
N THR A 170 7.20 -3.21 18.06
CA THR A 170 6.67 -3.49 19.40
C THR A 170 7.22 -4.82 19.90
N GLY A 171 8.13 -4.79 20.88
CA GLY A 171 8.87 -5.98 21.32
C GLY A 171 9.67 -6.62 20.18
N ASP A 172 9.40 -7.89 19.92
CA ASP A 172 10.01 -8.68 18.82
C ASP A 172 9.31 -8.48 17.47
N TRP A 173 8.10 -7.91 17.45
CA TRP A 173 7.41 -7.59 16.21
C TRP A 173 8.11 -6.41 15.53
N PRO A 174 8.67 -6.57 14.31
CA PRO A 174 9.43 -5.52 13.66
C PRO A 174 8.57 -4.40 13.04
N GLY A 175 7.24 -4.56 12.99
CA GLY A 175 6.36 -3.65 12.25
C GLY A 175 6.12 -4.09 10.80
N TRP A 176 4.93 -3.79 10.26
CA TRP A 176 4.60 -4.02 8.86
C TRP A 176 5.61 -3.43 7.86
N PRO A 177 6.06 -2.17 8.01
CA PRO A 177 7.07 -1.56 7.13
C PRO A 177 8.33 -2.42 7.00
N ALA A 178 8.93 -2.81 8.13
CA ALA A 178 10.16 -3.59 8.12
C ALA A 178 9.95 -5.01 7.57
N MET A 179 8.83 -5.65 7.90
CA MET A 179 8.50 -6.98 7.38
C MET A 179 8.31 -6.97 5.85
N LEU A 180 7.54 -6.00 5.33
CA LEU A 180 7.32 -5.84 3.89
C LEU A 180 8.60 -5.43 3.15
N SER A 181 9.41 -4.54 3.72
CA SER A 181 10.72 -4.18 3.13
C SER A 181 11.62 -5.40 2.96
N ARG A 182 11.73 -6.27 3.98
CA ARG A 182 12.52 -7.51 3.87
C ARG A 182 11.99 -8.44 2.80
N CYS A 183 10.66 -8.53 2.67
CA CYS A 183 9.99 -9.41 1.72
C CYS A 183 10.13 -8.92 0.27
N LEU A 184 9.97 -7.62 0.05
CA LEU A 184 9.74 -7.04 -1.28
C LEU A 184 10.98 -6.40 -1.90
N LYS A 185 11.97 -5.96 -1.10
CA LYS A 185 13.17 -5.25 -1.61
C LYS A 185 13.97 -6.07 -2.63
N ARG A 186 13.94 -7.40 -2.54
CA ARG A 186 14.63 -8.29 -3.49
C ARG A 186 14.12 -8.18 -4.94
N HIS A 187 12.92 -7.63 -5.15
CA HIS A 187 12.30 -7.51 -6.47
C HIS A 187 12.55 -6.16 -7.15
N GLU A 188 13.36 -5.28 -6.55
CA GLU A 188 13.71 -3.99 -7.18
C GLU A 188 14.45 -4.18 -8.49
N ALA A 189 15.31 -5.21 -8.58
CA ALA A 189 15.99 -5.59 -9.81
C ALA A 189 15.02 -6.02 -10.93
N ASP A 190 13.82 -6.47 -10.57
CA ASP A 190 12.76 -6.87 -11.48
C ASP A 190 11.76 -5.72 -11.78
N GLY A 191 12.09 -4.49 -11.37
CA GLY A 191 11.27 -3.31 -11.57
C GLY A 191 10.07 -3.20 -10.63
N PHE A 192 10.04 -3.97 -9.53
CA PHE A 192 9.02 -3.85 -8.49
C PHE A 192 9.60 -3.23 -7.22
N TYR A 193 9.13 -2.03 -6.88
CA TYR A 193 9.65 -1.25 -5.75
C TYR A 193 8.69 -1.29 -4.57
N PHE A 194 9.23 -1.37 -3.36
CA PHE A 194 8.47 -1.14 -2.14
C PHE A 194 9.06 0.03 -1.37
N ARG A 195 8.19 0.95 -0.93
CA ARG A 195 8.57 2.08 -0.07
C ARG A 195 7.60 2.15 1.09
N ALA A 196 8.12 2.32 2.30
CA ALA A 196 7.31 2.56 3.48
C ALA A 196 7.78 3.83 4.17
N LEU A 197 6.87 4.77 4.37
CA LEU A 197 7.17 6.09 4.92
C LEU A 197 6.12 6.45 5.95
N SER A 198 6.53 7.05 7.07
CA SER A 198 5.57 7.57 8.04
C SER A 198 5.04 8.94 7.61
N TRP A 199 3.82 9.26 8.02
CA TRP A 199 3.24 10.60 7.85
C TRP A 199 4.15 11.67 8.47
N GLU A 200 4.71 11.39 9.65
CA GLU A 200 5.65 12.25 10.34
C GLU A 200 6.93 12.50 9.53
N ALA A 201 7.50 11.46 8.91
CA ALA A 201 8.71 11.57 8.11
C ALA A 201 8.51 12.39 6.82
N ILE A 202 7.32 12.33 6.22
CA ILE A 202 7.09 13.01 4.93
C ILE A 202 6.49 14.40 5.09
N LEU A 203 5.86 14.72 6.24
CA LEU A 203 5.06 15.95 6.38
C LEU A 203 5.84 17.19 5.95
N HIS A 204 7.09 17.35 6.40
CA HIS A 204 7.94 18.49 6.07
C HIS A 204 8.35 18.56 4.59
N ARG A 205 8.39 17.41 3.90
CA ARG A 205 8.77 17.28 2.48
C ARG A 205 7.60 17.49 1.52
N LEU A 206 6.35 17.36 2.00
CA LEU A 206 5.17 17.65 1.20
C LEU A 206 5.08 19.16 0.89
N PRO A 207 4.72 19.58 -0.34
CA PRO A 207 4.57 20.98 -0.72
C PRO A 207 3.29 21.61 -0.14
N LEU A 208 3.18 21.69 1.18
CA LEU A 208 2.00 22.16 1.92
C LEU A 208 2.11 23.62 2.36
N THR A 209 0.97 24.30 2.48
CA THR A 209 0.89 25.60 3.16
C THR A 209 1.06 25.45 4.67
N SER A 210 1.47 26.52 5.35
CA SER A 210 1.57 26.55 6.81
C SER A 210 0.23 26.23 7.49
N ALA A 211 -0.90 26.63 6.89
CA ALA A 211 -2.23 26.33 7.40
C ALA A 211 -2.54 24.81 7.39
N VAL A 212 -2.25 24.12 6.28
CA VAL A 212 -2.45 22.67 6.19
C VAL A 212 -1.52 21.91 7.14
N ARG A 213 -0.27 22.35 7.27
CA ARG A 213 0.68 21.77 8.25
C ARG A 213 0.17 21.91 9.68
N ARG A 214 -0.33 23.10 10.03
CA ARG A 214 -0.89 23.36 11.36
C ARG A 214 -2.12 22.49 11.63
N TRP A 215 -3.03 22.40 10.66
CA TRP A 215 -4.19 21.51 10.75
C TRP A 215 -3.77 20.05 10.99
N ALA A 216 -2.76 19.56 10.25
CA ALA A 216 -2.25 18.20 10.40
C ALA A 216 -1.66 17.96 11.81
N ALA A 217 -0.91 18.92 12.33
CA ALA A 217 -0.38 18.86 13.69
C ALA A 217 -1.48 18.91 14.76
N GLU A 218 -2.44 19.83 14.65
CA GLU A 218 -3.48 20.01 15.68
C GLU A 218 -4.51 18.88 15.68
N LYS A 219 -4.95 18.40 14.51
CA LYS A 219 -6.03 17.41 14.40
C LYS A 219 -5.55 15.97 14.42
N HIS A 220 -4.35 15.72 13.91
CA HIS A 220 -3.81 14.38 13.76
C HIS A 220 -2.52 14.15 14.56
N ARG A 221 -2.08 15.17 15.33
CA ARG A 221 -0.85 15.11 16.14
C ARG A 221 0.39 14.76 15.31
N LEU A 222 0.36 15.01 14.00
CA LEU A 222 1.49 14.76 13.11
C LEU A 222 2.58 15.80 13.38
N GLY A 223 3.75 15.35 13.86
CA GLY A 223 4.85 16.21 14.26
C GLY A 223 4.91 16.54 15.76
N ALA A 224 3.98 16.02 16.57
CA ALA A 224 4.08 16.06 18.03
C ALA A 224 5.05 14.95 18.53
N SER A 225 5.68 15.17 19.68
CA SER A 225 6.50 14.13 20.34
C SER A 225 5.61 12.93 20.71
N PRO A 226 6.12 11.68 20.68
CA PRO A 226 5.35 10.51 21.11
C PRO A 226 4.75 10.65 22.52
N SER A 227 5.40 11.43 23.41
CA SER A 227 4.93 11.76 24.76
C SER A 227 3.63 12.57 24.79
N ASP A 228 3.30 13.27 23.71
CA ASP A 228 2.17 14.20 23.66
C ASP A 228 0.91 13.53 23.05
N LYS A 229 1.05 12.28 22.58
CA LYS A 229 -0.04 11.53 21.95
C LYS A 229 -0.85 10.67 22.92
N TRP A 230 -0.39 10.44 24.16
CA TRP A 230 -1.02 9.55 25.14
C TRP A 230 -1.17 10.20 26.51
#